data_AF-A0A8D8XVI2-F1
#
_entry.id   AF-A0A8D8XVI2-F1
#
_cell.length_a   1.000
_cell.length_b   1.000
_cell.length_c   1.000
_cell.angle_alpha   90.00
_cell.angle_beta   90.00
_cell.angle_gamma   90.00
#
_symmetry.space_group_name_H-M   'P 1'
#
loop_
_entity.id
_entity.type
_entity.pdbx_description
1 polymer ?
#
loop_
_entity_poly.entity_id
_entity_poly.type
_entity_poly.pdbx_seq_one_letter_code
_entity_poly.pdbx_strand_id
1 'polypeptide(L)'
;MTSNTGRIICVSNRLPFVLKRKEDGSLTRIASAGGLVTAVAPVVIQGNGIWVGWPGMHLDDPNEPIPESDPNDKTPTAGLKSKRVMSVHIDPKVFDSYYNGCCNGTFWPLFHSMPDRAMFCAEHWRAYAQVNQEFADKTINALEILAKEEPTDSGTPLVWIHDYHLMLAANTIRNIAEERNLKFKLGFFLHIPFPPWDIFRLFPWSDEILQGMLGCDMVGFHIEDYCLNFVDCCQRRLGCRVDRKNLLVEHGGRTVRIRPLPIAIPYERFVQLAKAAPRVIDSKQKIILGVDRLDYTKGLVHRLKAFEALLEKHPEHLEKVTLLQIAVPSRTDVKEYQDLKEEMDQYVGRINGRFTTPNWSPIRYIYGCISQDELASFYRDAAVALVTPLRDGMNLVAKEFVACQINSPPGVLVVSPFAGAGEMMHEALISNPYEIDAAAEVIHRALTMPEDERTLRMNYLRKREKVHDVNYWMRSFLKAMGTLITEDGDDVLPTTMQPVTLEDFDEYLTKYIGNTSKLALLLDYDGTLAPIAPHPDMAVLPEETKRTLQRLANLSDVHISIISGRNVHNVMEMVGIEGLTYAGNHGLEIIHPDGSRFVHPIPVEFDSKVSDLLKTLQEQGWSLG
;
A
#
# COMPACT_ATOMS: atom_id res chain seq x y z
N MET A 1 -25.23 13.89 -1.45
CA MET A 1 -24.43 12.65 -1.48
C MET A 1 -25.41 11.50 -1.70
N THR A 2 -25.25 10.79 -2.82
CA THR A 2 -26.15 9.74 -3.30
C THR A 2 -26.11 8.52 -2.38
N SER A 3 -27.29 8.02 -2.06
CA SER A 3 -27.63 7.09 -0.98
C SER A 3 -27.29 5.62 -1.26
N ASN A 4 -26.31 5.32 -2.12
CA ASN A 4 -26.13 3.94 -2.62
C ASN A 4 -24.68 3.43 -2.63
N THR A 5 -23.87 3.84 -1.65
CA THR A 5 -22.59 3.15 -1.38
C THR A 5 -22.87 1.90 -0.55
N GLY A 6 -22.45 0.73 -1.03
CA GLY A 6 -22.42 -0.51 -0.23
C GLY A 6 -21.70 -0.32 1.11
N ARG A 7 -22.02 -1.14 2.11
CA ARG A 7 -21.41 -1.02 3.46
C ARG A 7 -19.89 -1.19 3.37
N ILE A 8 -19.13 -0.37 4.09
CA ILE A 8 -17.66 -0.40 4.07
C ILE A 8 -17.11 -1.05 5.34
N ILE A 9 -16.16 -1.97 5.18
CA ILE A 9 -15.27 -2.44 6.24
C ILE A 9 -13.92 -1.79 6.01
N CYS A 10 -13.59 -0.79 6.82
CA CYS A 10 -12.29 -0.13 6.78
C CYS A 10 -11.30 -0.90 7.66
N VAL A 11 -10.18 -1.33 7.09
CA VAL A 11 -9.14 -2.09 7.79
C VAL A 11 -7.85 -1.28 7.78
N SER A 12 -7.38 -0.84 8.94
CA SER A 12 -6.14 -0.06 9.07
C SER A 12 -5.38 -0.45 10.33
N ASN A 13 -4.06 -0.32 10.30
CA ASN A 13 -3.19 -0.71 11.43
C ASN A 13 -3.70 -0.14 12.76
N ARG A 14 -4.13 1.12 12.80
CA ARG A 14 -4.75 1.74 13.98
C ARG A 14 -6.25 1.96 13.77
N LEU A 15 -7.00 1.90 14.86
CA LEU A 15 -8.35 2.47 14.94
C LEU A 15 -8.30 3.98 14.69
N PRO A 16 -9.44 4.61 14.34
CA PRO A 16 -9.49 6.04 14.06
C PRO A 16 -9.43 6.90 15.33
N PHE A 17 -9.28 6.26 16.49
CA PHE A 17 -9.01 6.82 17.81
C PHE A 17 -8.00 5.92 18.54
N VAL A 18 -7.41 6.45 19.60
CA VAL A 18 -6.58 5.71 20.55
C VAL A 18 -7.34 5.56 21.85
N LEU A 19 -7.26 4.38 22.46
CA LEU A 19 -7.75 4.17 23.81
C LEU A 19 -6.73 4.67 24.83
N LYS A 20 -7.23 5.31 25.89
CA LYS A 20 -6.45 5.69 27.07
C LYS A 20 -7.20 5.23 28.31
N ARG A 21 -6.46 4.71 29.28
CA ARG A 21 -7.00 4.40 30.60
C ARG A 21 -7.00 5.66 31.47
N LYS A 22 -8.15 5.99 32.07
CA LYS A 22 -8.30 7.07 33.04
C LYS A 22 -7.75 6.64 34.41
N GLU A 23 -7.59 7.61 35.31
CA GLU A 23 -7.17 7.35 36.70
C GLU A 23 -8.13 6.43 37.46
N ASP A 24 -9.42 6.44 37.11
CA ASP A 24 -10.45 5.56 37.68
C ASP A 24 -10.45 4.13 37.09
N GLY A 25 -9.51 3.83 36.19
CA GLY A 25 -9.37 2.52 35.53
C GLY A 25 -10.23 2.36 34.26
N SER A 26 -11.18 3.25 33.99
CA SER A 26 -12.05 3.17 32.81
C SER A 26 -11.34 3.58 31.52
N LEU A 27 -11.77 3.01 30.38
CA LEU A 27 -11.26 3.39 29.07
C LEU A 27 -11.96 4.64 28.53
N THR A 28 -11.21 5.46 27.79
CA THR A 28 -11.74 6.58 27.02
C THR A 28 -11.12 6.62 25.63
N ARG A 29 -11.88 7.15 24.66
CA ARG A 29 -11.40 7.38 23.29
C ARG A 29 -10.76 8.75 23.20
N ILE A 30 -9.58 8.80 22.61
CA ILE A 30 -8.91 10.04 22.21
C ILE A 30 -8.83 10.02 20.68
N ALA A 31 -9.40 11.02 20.04
CA ALA A 31 -9.41 11.10 18.59
C ALA A 31 -7.98 11.12 18.03
N SER A 32 -7.75 10.32 16.99
CA SER A 32 -6.48 10.32 16.26
C SER A 32 -6.52 11.38 15.17
N ALA A 33 -5.54 12.29 15.16
CA ALA A 33 -5.35 13.19 14.04
C ALA A 33 -4.77 12.41 12.85
N GLY A 34 -5.44 12.42 11.69
CA GLY A 34 -4.94 11.77 10.49
C GLY A 34 -5.80 12.01 9.25
N GLY A 35 -5.16 12.12 8.09
CA GLY A 35 -5.84 12.31 6.80
C GLY A 35 -6.79 11.16 6.47
N LEU A 36 -6.39 9.91 6.74
CA LEU A 36 -7.22 8.72 6.55
C LEU A 36 -8.51 8.77 7.37
N VAL A 37 -8.39 9.05 8.67
CA VAL A 37 -9.54 9.13 9.59
C VAL A 37 -10.53 10.20 9.14
N THR A 38 -10.01 11.37 8.75
CA THR A 38 -10.84 12.49 8.31
C THR A 38 -11.61 12.18 7.02
N ALA A 39 -11.02 11.38 6.13
CA ALA A 39 -11.61 10.97 4.86
C ALA A 39 -12.65 9.85 5.02
N VAL A 40 -12.26 8.77 5.70
CA VAL A 40 -12.94 7.48 5.63
C VAL A 40 -13.99 7.32 6.74
N ALA A 41 -13.76 7.91 7.93
CA ALA A 41 -14.68 7.75 9.06
C ALA A 41 -16.11 8.22 8.77
N PRO A 42 -16.34 9.39 8.14
CA PRO A 42 -17.69 9.83 7.82
C PRO A 42 -18.47 8.83 6.95
N VAL A 43 -17.80 8.16 5.99
CA VAL A 43 -18.46 7.20 5.10
C VAL A 43 -18.67 5.85 5.76
N VAL A 44 -17.73 5.38 6.59
CA VAL A 44 -17.97 4.19 7.42
C VAL A 44 -19.18 4.42 8.33
N ILE A 45 -19.32 5.61 8.93
CA ILE A 45 -20.45 5.95 9.80
C ILE A 45 -21.76 6.03 9.00
N GLN A 46 -21.79 6.78 7.90
CA GLN A 46 -22.99 6.95 7.06
C GLN A 46 -23.46 5.63 6.43
N GLY A 47 -22.51 4.82 5.97
CA GLY A 47 -22.77 3.49 5.40
C GLY A 47 -23.03 2.41 6.45
N ASN A 48 -23.09 2.77 7.74
CA ASN A 48 -23.27 1.83 8.85
C ASN A 48 -22.26 0.65 8.79
N GLY A 49 -21.05 0.96 8.33
CA GLY A 49 -19.93 0.06 8.14
C GLY A 49 -19.17 -0.26 9.43
N ILE A 50 -18.08 -1.02 9.31
CA ILE A 50 -17.26 -1.48 10.44
C ILE A 50 -15.82 -0.98 10.25
N TRP A 51 -15.16 -0.62 11.36
CA TRP A 51 -13.73 -0.32 11.37
C TRP A 51 -12.95 -1.41 12.12
N VAL A 52 -11.96 -2.01 11.47
CA VAL A 52 -11.05 -3.01 12.02
C VAL A 52 -9.68 -2.37 12.27
N GLY A 53 -9.11 -2.49 13.47
CA GLY A 53 -7.79 -1.93 13.77
C GLY A 53 -7.28 -2.15 15.19
N TRP A 54 -6.00 -1.87 15.42
CA TRP A 54 -5.40 -1.90 16.76
C TRP A 54 -5.79 -0.64 17.57
N PRO A 55 -6.19 -0.77 18.84
CA PRO A 55 -6.75 0.34 19.63
C PRO A 55 -5.75 1.38 20.14
N GLY A 56 -4.46 1.26 19.82
CA GLY A 56 -3.46 2.23 20.26
C GLY A 56 -2.81 1.91 21.62
N MET A 57 -3.26 0.84 22.30
CA MET A 57 -2.69 0.34 23.55
C MET A 57 -2.85 -1.18 23.66
N HIS A 58 -2.04 -1.82 24.52
CA HIS A 58 -2.26 -3.21 24.92
C HIS A 58 -3.29 -3.22 26.06
N LEU A 59 -4.33 -4.04 25.89
CA LEU A 59 -5.39 -4.21 26.89
C LEU A 59 -5.08 -5.45 27.73
N ASP A 60 -5.35 -5.37 29.03
CA ASP A 60 -5.15 -6.49 29.97
C ASP A 60 -6.13 -7.63 29.68
N ASP A 61 -7.39 -7.28 29.38
CA ASP A 61 -8.41 -8.19 28.86
C ASP A 61 -8.70 -7.86 27.37
N PRO A 62 -8.42 -8.78 26.43
CA PRO A 62 -8.78 -8.60 25.03
C PRO A 62 -10.28 -8.43 24.76
N ASN A 63 -11.14 -8.80 25.70
CA ASN A 63 -12.59 -8.64 25.58
C ASN A 63 -13.13 -7.38 26.29
N GLU A 64 -12.25 -6.54 26.84
CA GLU A 64 -12.66 -5.28 27.47
C GLU A 64 -13.44 -4.42 26.45
N PRO A 65 -14.69 -4.00 26.76
CA PRO A 65 -15.53 -3.34 25.78
C PRO A 65 -15.01 -1.95 25.43
N ILE A 66 -15.01 -1.64 24.13
CA ILE A 66 -14.66 -0.30 23.65
C ILE A 66 -15.76 0.68 24.11
N PRO A 67 -15.43 1.75 24.85
CA PRO A 67 -16.40 2.74 25.33
C PRO A 67 -17.00 3.50 24.14
N GLU A 68 -18.20 4.08 24.25
CA GLU A 68 -18.73 4.96 23.19
C GLU A 68 -17.93 6.27 23.07
N SER A 69 -18.14 7.00 21.98
CA SER A 69 -17.58 8.35 21.82
C SER A 69 -18.14 9.31 22.88
N ASP A 70 -17.35 10.33 23.25
CA ASP A 70 -17.85 11.44 24.07
C ASP A 70 -19.03 12.13 23.33
N PRO A 71 -20.17 12.40 23.99
CA PRO A 71 -21.30 13.13 23.39
C PRO A 71 -20.94 14.51 22.82
N ASN A 72 -19.86 15.12 23.32
CA ASN A 72 -19.34 16.41 22.84
C ASN A 72 -18.23 16.26 21.78
N ASP A 73 -17.92 15.04 21.34
CA ASP A 73 -16.96 14.82 20.27
C ASP A 73 -17.45 15.47 18.96
N LYS A 74 -16.63 16.34 18.39
CA LYS A 74 -16.87 17.02 17.11
C LYS A 74 -15.94 16.54 16.01
N THR A 75 -15.16 15.50 16.28
CA THR A 75 -14.20 14.95 15.34
C THR A 75 -14.91 14.08 14.31
N PRO A 76 -14.23 13.71 13.20
CA PRO A 76 -14.80 12.82 12.18
C PRO A 76 -15.26 11.45 12.70
N THR A 77 -14.86 11.06 13.92
CA THR A 77 -15.21 9.77 14.54
C THR A 77 -16.39 9.81 15.50
N ALA A 78 -16.96 10.98 15.78
CA ALA A 78 -17.98 11.15 16.81
C ALA A 78 -19.21 10.22 16.65
N GLY A 79 -19.58 9.92 15.40
CA GLY A 79 -20.70 9.03 15.09
C GLY A 79 -20.36 7.54 15.03
N LEU A 80 -19.11 7.14 15.25
CA LEU A 80 -18.66 5.75 15.15
C LEU A 80 -19.03 4.98 16.43
N LYS A 81 -20.08 4.16 16.33
CA LYS A 81 -20.58 3.35 17.46
C LYS A 81 -19.60 2.26 17.87
N SER A 82 -19.49 1.94 19.16
CA SER A 82 -18.61 0.86 19.66
C SER A 82 -18.86 -0.48 18.98
N LYS A 83 -20.13 -0.83 18.74
CA LYS A 83 -20.51 -2.07 18.04
C LYS A 83 -20.07 -2.15 16.56
N ARG A 84 -19.65 -1.02 15.98
CA ARG A 84 -19.11 -0.91 14.62
C ARG A 84 -17.58 -0.87 14.62
N VAL A 85 -16.95 -1.24 15.72
CA VAL A 85 -15.50 -1.31 15.86
C VAL A 85 -15.10 -2.75 16.17
N MET A 86 -14.09 -3.24 15.46
CA MET A 86 -13.46 -4.53 15.67
C MET A 86 -11.99 -4.28 16.05
N SER A 87 -11.68 -4.43 17.33
CA SER A 87 -10.30 -4.31 17.81
C SER A 87 -9.48 -5.55 17.49
N VAL A 88 -8.25 -5.31 17.03
CA VAL A 88 -7.22 -6.34 16.87
C VAL A 88 -6.31 -6.27 18.09
N HIS A 89 -6.16 -7.40 18.78
CA HIS A 89 -5.35 -7.52 19.99
C HIS A 89 -4.13 -8.36 19.66
N ILE A 90 -2.95 -7.84 19.99
CA ILE A 90 -1.67 -8.44 19.63
C ILE A 90 -0.78 -8.40 20.86
N ASP A 91 -0.09 -9.52 21.12
CA ASP A 91 0.93 -9.61 22.16
C ASP A 91 1.98 -8.49 21.99
N PRO A 92 2.41 -7.81 23.06
CA PRO A 92 3.36 -6.69 22.96
C PRO A 92 4.66 -7.03 22.22
N LYS A 93 5.22 -8.23 22.40
CA LYS A 93 6.48 -8.62 21.74
C LYS A 93 6.28 -8.88 20.26
N VAL A 94 5.16 -9.53 19.90
CA VAL A 94 4.78 -9.76 18.51
C VAL A 94 4.51 -8.42 17.82
N PHE A 95 3.79 -7.51 18.49
CA PHE A 95 3.49 -6.19 17.97
C PHE A 95 4.75 -5.37 17.74
N ASP A 96 5.72 -5.40 18.65
CA ASP A 96 7.00 -4.70 18.47
C ASP A 96 7.79 -5.25 17.27
N SER A 97 7.91 -6.58 17.17
CA SER A 97 8.56 -7.26 16.03
C SER A 97 7.88 -6.97 14.69
N TYR A 98 6.55 -6.85 14.70
CA TYR A 98 5.74 -6.50 13.52
C TYR A 98 5.87 -5.02 13.16
N TYR A 99 5.63 -4.11 14.11
CA TYR A 99 5.48 -2.68 13.86
C TYR A 99 6.84 -1.98 13.80
N ASN A 100 7.67 -2.13 14.83
CA ASN A 100 9.01 -1.52 14.85
C ASN A 100 10.00 -2.34 14.01
N GLY A 101 9.92 -3.67 14.07
CA GLY A 101 10.76 -4.56 13.28
C GLY A 101 10.43 -4.53 11.79
N CYS A 102 9.38 -5.22 11.35
CA CYS A 102 9.10 -5.41 9.92
C CYS A 102 8.57 -4.12 9.25
N CYS A 103 7.51 -3.52 9.78
CA CYS A 103 6.88 -2.35 9.17
C CYS A 103 7.84 -1.16 9.10
N ASN A 104 8.44 -0.77 10.23
CA ASN A 104 9.26 0.44 10.30
C ASN A 104 10.76 0.19 10.07
N GLY A 105 11.27 -1.00 10.38
CA GLY A 105 12.67 -1.37 10.15
C GLY A 105 12.94 -1.98 8.77
N THR A 106 11.93 -2.56 8.11
CA THR A 106 12.08 -3.13 6.74
C THR A 106 11.33 -2.31 5.70
N PHE A 107 10.00 -2.23 5.77
CA PHE A 107 9.19 -1.68 4.68
C PHE A 107 9.32 -0.16 4.56
N TRP A 108 9.30 0.58 5.67
CA TRP A 108 9.44 2.02 5.65
C TRP A 108 10.73 2.47 4.92
N PRO A 109 11.94 2.05 5.30
CA PRO A 109 13.15 2.46 4.59
C PRO A 109 13.18 1.93 3.14
N LEU A 110 12.82 0.67 2.92
CA LEU A 110 12.89 0.05 1.61
C LEU A 110 11.97 0.73 0.59
N PHE A 111 10.71 0.99 0.96
CA PHE A 111 9.72 1.63 0.08
C PHE A 111 10.03 3.11 -0.15
N HIS A 112 10.78 3.74 0.77
CA HIS A 112 11.31 5.09 0.58
C HIS A 112 12.68 5.12 -0.12
N SER A 113 13.08 4.02 -0.78
CA SER A 113 14.33 3.92 -1.56
C SER A 113 15.60 4.14 -0.74
N MET A 114 15.60 3.69 0.52
CA MET A 114 16.75 3.74 1.44
C MET A 114 17.14 2.33 1.91
N PRO A 115 17.61 1.45 0.99
CA PRO A 115 17.90 0.06 1.32
C PRO A 115 19.04 -0.10 2.35
N ASP A 116 19.93 0.89 2.46
CA ASP A 116 20.99 0.98 3.48
C ASP A 116 20.45 1.01 4.91
N ARG A 117 19.18 1.39 5.09
CA ARG A 117 18.50 1.46 6.39
C ARG A 117 17.54 0.28 6.61
N ALA A 118 17.36 -0.60 5.64
CA ALA A 118 16.41 -1.69 5.73
C ALA A 118 17.03 -2.90 6.44
N MET A 119 16.34 -3.42 7.46
CA MET A 119 16.73 -4.62 8.18
C MET A 119 15.88 -5.81 7.72
N PHE A 120 16.51 -6.89 7.25
CA PHE A 120 15.83 -8.14 6.90
C PHE A 120 15.97 -9.16 8.03
N CYS A 121 14.86 -9.51 8.68
CA CYS A 121 14.84 -10.45 9.80
C CYS A 121 13.65 -11.41 9.65
N ALA A 122 13.92 -12.71 9.69
CA ALA A 122 12.89 -13.75 9.55
C ALA A 122 11.89 -13.74 10.71
N GLU A 123 12.31 -13.38 11.93
CA GLU A 123 11.40 -13.28 13.08
C GLU A 123 10.44 -12.11 12.93
N HIS A 124 10.93 -10.96 12.48
CA HIS A 124 10.07 -9.81 12.15
C HIS A 124 9.08 -10.15 11.04
N TRP A 125 9.52 -10.91 10.03
CA TRP A 125 8.63 -11.39 8.96
C TRP A 125 7.53 -12.32 9.48
N ARG A 126 7.87 -13.30 10.33
CA ARG A 126 6.86 -14.19 10.94
C ARG A 126 5.86 -13.41 11.78
N ALA A 127 6.31 -12.44 12.57
CA ALA A 127 5.43 -11.55 13.31
C ALA A 127 4.51 -10.75 12.38
N TYR A 128 5.03 -10.28 11.23
CA TYR A 128 4.24 -9.58 10.23
C TYR A 128 3.14 -10.44 9.59
N ALA A 129 3.47 -11.66 9.20
CA ALA A 129 2.50 -12.63 8.70
C ALA A 129 1.44 -12.98 9.76
N GLN A 130 1.87 -13.24 11.01
CA GLN A 130 0.96 -13.52 12.13
C GLN A 130 -0.02 -12.37 12.38
N VAL A 131 0.47 -11.13 12.43
CA VAL A 131 -0.40 -9.98 12.65
C VAL A 131 -1.36 -9.78 11.47
N ASN A 132 -0.90 -9.94 10.23
CA ASN A 132 -1.78 -9.87 9.06
C ASN A 132 -2.89 -10.93 9.09
N GLN A 133 -2.60 -12.13 9.61
CA GLN A 133 -3.60 -13.18 9.84
C GLN A 133 -4.65 -12.74 10.86
N GLU A 134 -4.25 -12.18 12.00
CA GLU A 134 -5.19 -11.66 13.03
C GLU A 134 -6.11 -10.57 12.47
N PHE A 135 -5.55 -9.66 11.65
CA PHE A 135 -6.34 -8.64 10.96
C PHE A 135 -7.32 -9.26 9.94
N ALA A 136 -6.89 -10.29 9.21
CA ALA A 136 -7.76 -11.01 8.28
C ALA A 136 -8.92 -11.69 9.03
N ASP A 137 -8.64 -12.37 10.14
CA ASP A 137 -9.65 -13.07 10.94
C ASP A 137 -10.70 -12.10 11.51
N LYS A 138 -10.26 -10.95 12.06
CA LYS A 138 -11.19 -9.90 12.50
C LYS A 138 -12.00 -9.30 11.36
N THR A 139 -11.42 -9.21 10.16
CA THR A 139 -12.12 -8.71 8.97
C THR A 139 -13.18 -9.72 8.48
N ILE A 140 -12.90 -11.02 8.55
CA ILE A 140 -13.89 -12.07 8.27
C ILE A 140 -15.04 -12.01 9.26
N ASN A 141 -14.76 -11.86 10.56
CA ASN A 141 -15.81 -11.68 11.57
C ASN A 141 -16.68 -10.45 11.28
N ALA A 142 -16.07 -9.34 10.84
CA ALA A 142 -16.80 -8.15 10.42
C ALA A 142 -17.70 -8.42 9.21
N LEU A 143 -17.21 -9.16 8.20
CA LEU A 143 -18.00 -9.57 7.04
C LEU A 143 -19.19 -10.45 7.44
N GLU A 144 -19.00 -11.41 8.36
CA GLU A 144 -20.08 -12.27 8.85
C GLU A 144 -21.15 -11.50 9.62
N ILE A 145 -20.75 -10.49 10.40
CA ILE A 145 -21.69 -9.58 11.07
C ILE A 145 -22.54 -8.86 10.02
N LEU A 146 -21.91 -8.29 8.98
CA LEU A 146 -22.64 -7.60 7.92
C LEU A 146 -23.53 -8.53 7.10
N ALA A 147 -23.12 -9.79 6.89
CA ALA A 147 -23.90 -10.78 6.16
C ALA A 147 -25.13 -11.28 6.93
N LYS A 148 -25.10 -11.27 8.27
CA LYS A 148 -26.23 -11.63 9.15
C LYS A 148 -27.25 -10.51 9.31
N GLU A 149 -26.85 -9.26 9.12
CA GLU A 149 -27.76 -8.13 9.14
C GLU A 149 -28.64 -8.16 7.88
N GLU A 150 -29.93 -7.83 7.99
CA GLU A 150 -30.86 -7.85 6.85
C GLU A 150 -30.23 -7.12 5.65
N PRO A 151 -30.36 -7.69 4.42
CA PRO A 151 -29.87 -7.04 3.22
C PRO A 151 -30.60 -5.71 3.08
N THR A 152 -29.93 -4.64 3.47
CA THR A 152 -30.34 -3.30 3.10
C THR A 152 -30.20 -3.18 1.58
N ASP A 153 -30.97 -2.29 0.92
CA ASP A 153 -30.82 -1.96 -0.51
C ASP A 153 -29.36 -1.57 -0.93
N SER A 154 -28.45 -1.46 0.04
CA SER A 154 -27.01 -1.33 -0.14
C SER A 154 -26.40 -2.56 -0.84
N GLY A 155 -25.71 -2.33 -1.96
CA GLY A 155 -24.99 -3.37 -2.70
C GLY A 155 -23.87 -4.09 -1.93
N THR A 156 -23.12 -4.94 -2.64
CA THR A 156 -22.02 -5.77 -2.10
C THR A 156 -21.08 -4.97 -1.17
N PRO A 157 -20.77 -5.46 0.05
CA PRO A 157 -19.90 -4.75 0.97
C PRO A 157 -18.48 -4.61 0.42
N LEU A 158 -17.83 -3.50 0.73
CA LEU A 158 -16.45 -3.20 0.36
C LEU A 158 -15.54 -3.36 1.57
N VAL A 159 -14.61 -4.31 1.52
CA VAL A 159 -13.45 -4.37 2.42
C VAL A 159 -12.35 -3.48 1.83
N TRP A 160 -11.97 -2.45 2.57
CA TRP A 160 -10.94 -1.50 2.16
C TRP A 160 -9.76 -1.54 3.13
N ILE A 161 -8.67 -2.16 2.68
CA ILE A 161 -7.43 -2.33 3.45
C ILE A 161 -6.49 -1.15 3.19
N HIS A 162 -5.90 -0.63 4.24
CA HIS A 162 -5.01 0.51 4.18
C HIS A 162 -3.59 0.20 4.65
N ASP A 163 -2.68 0.54 3.76
CA ASP A 163 -1.26 0.78 3.99
C ASP A 163 -0.35 -0.44 4.16
N TYR A 164 0.96 -0.18 4.13
CA TYR A 164 2.06 -1.16 4.11
C TYR A 164 2.09 -2.13 5.32
N HIS A 165 1.33 -1.83 6.35
CA HIS A 165 1.14 -2.66 7.53
C HIS A 165 0.40 -3.97 7.22
N LEU A 166 -0.49 -3.97 6.22
CA LEU A 166 -1.49 -5.01 6.00
C LEU A 166 -1.45 -5.62 4.59
N MET A 167 -0.26 -5.72 3.99
CA MET A 167 -0.10 -6.13 2.59
C MET A 167 -0.42 -7.61 2.34
N LEU A 168 -0.41 -8.47 3.38
CA LEU A 168 -0.74 -9.90 3.24
C LEU A 168 -2.22 -10.19 3.49
N ALA A 169 -2.89 -9.37 4.30
CA ALA A 169 -4.24 -9.65 4.80
C ALA A 169 -5.26 -9.92 3.67
N ALA A 170 -5.12 -9.25 2.52
CA ALA A 170 -6.05 -9.37 1.40
C ALA A 170 -6.17 -10.80 0.85
N ASN A 171 -5.06 -11.53 0.70
CA ASN A 171 -5.09 -12.90 0.17
C ASN A 171 -5.78 -13.86 1.16
N THR A 172 -5.45 -13.75 2.46
CA THR A 172 -6.10 -14.52 3.52
C THR A 172 -7.60 -14.24 3.61
N ILE A 173 -8.00 -12.97 3.60
CA ILE A 173 -9.42 -12.58 3.64
C ILE A 173 -10.16 -13.20 2.46
N ARG A 174 -9.57 -13.14 1.26
CA ARG A 174 -10.20 -13.68 0.07
C ARG A 174 -10.44 -15.18 0.16
N ASN A 175 -9.39 -15.95 0.48
CA ASN A 175 -9.48 -17.41 0.55
C ASN A 175 -10.57 -17.85 1.55
N ILE A 176 -10.54 -17.30 2.77
CA ILE A 176 -11.51 -17.65 3.80
C ILE A 176 -12.92 -17.21 3.42
N ALA A 177 -13.08 -16.01 2.84
CA ALA A 177 -14.39 -15.51 2.45
C ALA A 177 -15.00 -16.31 1.29
N GLU A 178 -14.20 -16.74 0.32
CA GLU A 178 -14.64 -17.60 -0.80
C GLU A 178 -15.02 -19.01 -0.30
N GLU A 179 -14.23 -19.61 0.59
CA GLU A 179 -14.57 -20.88 1.26
C GLU A 179 -15.90 -20.81 2.02
N ARG A 180 -16.18 -19.66 2.66
CA ARG A 180 -17.42 -19.40 3.41
C ARG A 180 -18.55 -18.83 2.55
N ASN A 181 -18.35 -18.68 1.24
CA ASN A 181 -19.30 -18.12 0.28
C ASN A 181 -19.85 -16.73 0.67
N LEU A 182 -18.99 -15.88 1.24
CA LEU A 182 -19.31 -14.51 1.60
C LEU A 182 -19.17 -13.60 0.37
N LYS A 183 -20.14 -12.71 0.15
CA LYS A 183 -20.08 -11.73 -0.95
C LYS A 183 -19.39 -10.45 -0.49
N PHE A 184 -18.33 -10.04 -1.17
CA PHE A 184 -17.58 -8.81 -0.87
C PHE A 184 -16.87 -8.28 -2.12
N LYS A 185 -16.44 -7.02 -2.05
CA LYS A 185 -15.39 -6.43 -2.89
C LYS A 185 -14.19 -6.13 -2.02
N LEU A 186 -12.98 -6.24 -2.55
CA LEU A 186 -11.74 -6.07 -1.81
C LEU A 186 -10.83 -5.05 -2.49
N GLY A 187 -10.59 -3.93 -1.81
CA GLY A 187 -9.67 -2.89 -2.26
C GLY A 187 -8.50 -2.72 -1.30
N PHE A 188 -7.33 -2.42 -1.84
CA PHE A 188 -6.15 -2.01 -1.06
C PHE A 188 -5.71 -0.60 -1.49
N PHE A 189 -5.19 0.18 -0.55
CA PHE A 189 -4.57 1.47 -0.85
C PHE A 189 -3.25 1.65 -0.09
N LEU A 190 -2.15 1.87 -0.80
CA LEU A 190 -0.83 2.14 -0.23
C LEU A 190 -0.60 3.65 -0.06
N HIS A 191 -0.30 4.12 1.15
CA HIS A 191 -0.08 5.55 1.44
C HIS A 191 1.38 5.98 1.37
N ILE A 192 2.29 5.03 1.30
CA ILE A 192 3.72 5.26 1.07
C ILE A 192 4.06 5.01 -0.41
N PRO A 193 5.25 5.42 -0.89
CA PRO A 193 5.68 5.08 -2.24
C PRO A 193 5.73 3.57 -2.46
N PHE A 194 5.57 3.13 -3.71
CA PHE A 194 5.94 1.77 -4.10
C PHE A 194 7.29 1.82 -4.82
N PRO A 195 8.32 1.09 -4.34
CA PRO A 195 9.68 1.20 -4.87
C PRO A 195 9.82 0.52 -6.24
N PRO A 196 10.80 0.93 -7.07
CA PRO A 196 11.09 0.25 -8.32
C PRO A 196 11.66 -1.16 -8.07
N TRP A 197 11.62 -2.01 -9.10
CA TRP A 197 12.02 -3.42 -9.03
C TRP A 197 13.39 -3.66 -8.38
N ASP A 198 14.40 -2.86 -8.73
CA ASP A 198 15.77 -3.06 -8.24
C ASP A 198 15.92 -2.89 -6.73
N ILE A 199 15.02 -2.11 -6.12
CA ILE A 199 14.92 -1.94 -4.67
C ILE A 199 13.99 -3.01 -4.08
N PHE A 200 12.81 -3.21 -4.67
CA PHE A 200 11.82 -4.15 -4.14
C PHE A 200 12.33 -5.59 -4.05
N ARG A 201 13.10 -6.03 -5.06
CA ARG A 201 13.67 -7.38 -5.13
C ARG A 201 14.67 -7.72 -4.02
N LEU A 202 15.16 -6.72 -3.29
CA LEU A 202 16.04 -6.93 -2.13
C LEU A 202 15.30 -7.63 -1.00
N PHE A 203 13.97 -7.50 -0.93
CA PHE A 203 13.18 -8.14 0.11
C PHE A 203 13.01 -9.65 -0.18
N PRO A 204 13.41 -10.56 0.74
CA PRO A 204 13.39 -12.00 0.48
C PRO A 204 11.99 -12.57 0.18
N TRP A 205 10.97 -12.05 0.86
CA TRP A 205 9.56 -12.49 0.76
C TRP A 205 8.73 -11.56 -0.14
N SER A 206 9.36 -11.01 -1.18
CA SER A 206 8.74 -10.06 -2.11
C SER A 206 7.57 -10.66 -2.90
N ASP A 207 7.61 -11.95 -3.20
CA ASP A 207 6.52 -12.71 -3.82
C ASP A 207 5.27 -12.77 -2.92
N GLU A 208 5.44 -13.07 -1.63
CA GLU A 208 4.32 -13.12 -0.68
C GLU A 208 3.59 -11.77 -0.56
N ILE A 209 4.34 -10.66 -0.53
CA ILE A 209 3.76 -9.30 -0.51
C ILE A 209 2.95 -9.02 -1.78
N LEU A 210 3.50 -9.34 -2.96
CA LEU A 210 2.80 -9.11 -4.22
C LEU A 210 1.53 -9.98 -4.32
N GLN A 211 1.62 -11.26 -3.96
CA GLN A 211 0.46 -12.16 -3.91
C GLN A 211 -0.60 -11.66 -2.91
N GLY A 212 -0.15 -11.20 -1.74
CA GLY A 212 -0.98 -10.55 -0.73
C GLY A 212 -1.81 -9.43 -1.33
N MET A 213 -1.16 -8.43 -1.94
CA MET A 213 -1.81 -7.27 -2.54
C MET A 213 -2.68 -7.64 -3.76
N LEU A 214 -2.26 -8.62 -4.57
CA LEU A 214 -3.05 -9.16 -5.69
C LEU A 214 -4.25 -10.02 -5.25
N GLY A 215 -4.41 -10.26 -3.94
CA GLY A 215 -5.66 -10.73 -3.37
C GLY A 215 -6.84 -9.77 -3.65
N CYS A 216 -6.58 -8.48 -3.86
CA CYS A 216 -7.63 -7.48 -4.08
C CYS A 216 -8.26 -7.50 -5.50
N ASP A 217 -9.43 -6.89 -5.64
CA ASP A 217 -10.01 -6.55 -6.96
C ASP A 217 -9.40 -5.24 -7.51
N MET A 218 -8.84 -4.41 -6.63
CA MET A 218 -8.13 -3.18 -6.99
C MET A 218 -7.05 -2.83 -5.95
N VAL A 219 -5.91 -2.36 -6.44
CA VAL A 219 -4.82 -1.79 -5.63
C VAL A 219 -4.61 -0.32 -6.06
N GLY A 220 -4.78 0.59 -5.11
CA GLY A 220 -4.60 2.03 -5.30
C GLY A 220 -3.25 2.53 -4.79
N PHE A 221 -2.66 3.45 -5.55
CA PHE A 221 -1.44 4.17 -5.18
C PHE A 221 -1.64 5.68 -5.37
N HIS A 222 -0.69 6.50 -4.92
CA HIS A 222 -0.81 7.95 -5.03
C HIS A 222 -0.60 8.50 -6.44
N ILE A 223 0.40 8.01 -7.17
CA ILE A 223 0.80 8.51 -8.49
C ILE A 223 1.05 7.33 -9.44
N GLU A 224 1.05 7.63 -10.74
CA GLU A 224 1.18 6.62 -11.79
C GLU A 224 2.51 5.85 -11.72
N ASP A 225 3.61 6.51 -11.38
CA ASP A 225 4.92 5.86 -11.21
C ASP A 225 4.90 4.71 -10.21
N TYR A 226 4.15 4.87 -9.10
CA TYR A 226 4.02 3.80 -8.11
C TYR A 226 3.18 2.63 -8.64
N CYS A 227 2.17 2.91 -9.47
CA CYS A 227 1.41 1.89 -10.18
C CYS A 227 2.30 1.11 -11.14
N LEU A 228 3.09 1.81 -11.96
CA LEU A 228 4.00 1.20 -12.93
C LEU A 228 5.07 0.35 -12.22
N ASN A 229 5.65 0.85 -11.13
CA ASN A 229 6.58 0.06 -10.31
C ASN A 229 5.94 -1.23 -9.79
N PHE A 230 4.70 -1.18 -9.31
CA PHE A 230 3.98 -2.35 -8.83
C PHE A 230 3.72 -3.36 -9.96
N VAL A 231 3.22 -2.90 -11.11
CA VAL A 231 2.99 -3.72 -12.32
C VAL A 231 4.28 -4.41 -12.75
N ASP A 232 5.40 -3.68 -12.78
CA ASP A 232 6.71 -4.22 -13.13
C ASP A 232 7.20 -5.26 -12.13
N CYS A 233 6.98 -5.05 -10.84
CA CYS A 233 7.31 -6.02 -9.80
C CYS A 233 6.46 -7.30 -9.93
N CYS A 234 5.15 -7.18 -10.19
CA CYS A 234 4.28 -8.33 -10.44
C CYS A 234 4.75 -9.14 -11.66
N GLN A 235 5.04 -8.46 -12.78
CA GLN A 235 5.51 -9.12 -14.00
C GLN A 235 6.85 -9.84 -13.77
N ARG A 236 7.81 -9.19 -13.12
CA ARG A 236 9.18 -9.73 -12.96
C ARG A 236 9.31 -10.78 -11.88
N ARG A 237 8.59 -10.65 -10.75
CA ARG A 237 8.68 -11.59 -9.61
C ARG A 237 7.75 -12.77 -9.75
N LEU A 238 6.51 -12.54 -10.20
CA LEU A 238 5.46 -13.56 -10.25
C LEU A 238 5.18 -14.08 -11.67
N GLY A 239 5.76 -13.46 -12.71
CA GLY A 239 5.45 -13.81 -14.09
C GLY A 239 4.04 -13.42 -14.51
N CYS A 240 3.39 -12.48 -13.80
CA CYS A 240 2.03 -12.06 -14.11
C CYS A 240 1.92 -11.51 -15.54
N ARG A 241 0.82 -11.85 -16.22
CA ARG A 241 0.41 -11.15 -17.44
C ARG A 241 -0.08 -9.76 -17.06
N VAL A 242 0.40 -8.73 -17.76
CA VAL A 242 0.12 -7.33 -17.41
C VAL A 242 -0.27 -6.52 -18.63
N ASP A 243 -1.21 -5.59 -18.45
CA ASP A 243 -1.51 -4.52 -19.39
C ASP A 243 -1.05 -3.20 -18.76
N ARG A 244 0.13 -2.74 -19.17
CA ARG A 244 0.73 -1.51 -18.66
C ARG A 244 -0.09 -0.26 -19.02
N LYS A 245 -0.74 -0.26 -20.19
CA LYS A 245 -1.50 0.89 -20.69
C LYS A 245 -2.78 1.11 -19.86
N ASN A 246 -3.47 0.01 -19.52
CA ASN A 246 -4.70 0.07 -18.74
C ASN A 246 -4.49 -0.21 -17.24
N LEU A 247 -3.23 -0.38 -16.82
CA LEU A 247 -2.80 -0.69 -15.46
C LEU A 247 -3.56 -1.90 -14.89
N LEU A 248 -3.48 -3.04 -15.58
CA LEU A 248 -4.09 -4.31 -15.19
C LEU A 248 -3.03 -5.37 -14.95
N VAL A 249 -3.25 -6.21 -13.93
CA VAL A 249 -2.42 -7.37 -13.62
C VAL A 249 -3.34 -8.58 -13.51
N GLU A 250 -2.97 -9.69 -14.15
CA GLU A 250 -3.68 -10.96 -13.97
C GLU A 250 -2.92 -11.89 -13.02
N HIS A 251 -3.65 -12.41 -12.05
CA HIS A 251 -3.12 -13.31 -11.04
C HIS A 251 -4.21 -14.28 -10.56
N GLY A 252 -3.93 -15.58 -10.57
CA GLY A 252 -4.89 -16.62 -10.18
C GLY A 252 -6.20 -16.58 -10.99
N GLY A 253 -6.12 -16.31 -12.30
CA GLY A 253 -7.27 -16.20 -13.20
C GLY A 253 -8.14 -14.95 -13.00
N ARG A 254 -7.74 -14.02 -12.12
CA ARG A 254 -8.47 -12.77 -11.85
C ARG A 254 -7.70 -11.58 -12.41
N THR A 255 -8.43 -10.60 -12.93
CA THR A 255 -7.87 -9.28 -13.25
C THR A 255 -7.91 -8.38 -12.02
N VAL A 256 -6.75 -7.87 -11.62
CA VAL A 256 -6.58 -6.87 -10.58
C VAL A 256 -6.33 -5.51 -11.23
N ARG A 257 -7.12 -4.50 -10.82
CA ARG A 257 -7.00 -3.13 -11.35
C ARG A 257 -6.01 -2.33 -10.52
N ILE A 258 -5.05 -1.70 -11.17
CA ILE A 258 -4.07 -0.83 -10.51
C ILE A 258 -4.42 0.62 -10.85
N ARG A 259 -4.56 1.49 -9.85
CA ARG A 259 -5.06 2.87 -10.09
C ARG A 259 -4.28 3.94 -9.33
N PRO A 260 -3.85 5.02 -10.01
CA PRO A 260 -3.32 6.22 -9.36
C PRO A 260 -4.49 7.06 -8.84
N LEU A 261 -4.50 7.29 -7.54
CA LEU A 261 -5.58 7.91 -6.77
C LEU A 261 -4.92 8.80 -5.69
N PRO A 262 -4.50 10.03 -6.05
CA PRO A 262 -3.77 10.90 -5.14
C PRO A 262 -4.65 11.34 -3.98
N ILE A 263 -4.21 11.05 -2.75
CA ILE A 263 -4.93 11.48 -1.54
C ILE A 263 -4.79 13.00 -1.37
N ALA A 264 -5.80 13.60 -0.77
CA ALA A 264 -5.88 15.03 -0.54
C ALA A 264 -6.39 15.35 0.87
N ILE A 265 -6.64 16.63 1.12
CA ILE A 265 -7.07 17.15 2.43
C ILE A 265 -8.52 17.65 2.38
N PRO A 266 -9.19 17.81 3.54
CA PRO A 266 -10.45 18.56 3.61
C PRO A 266 -10.19 20.05 3.37
N TYR A 267 -10.05 20.45 2.10
CA TYR A 267 -9.60 21.78 1.68
C TYR A 267 -10.36 22.92 2.38
N GLU A 268 -11.69 22.89 2.36
CA GLU A 268 -12.51 23.96 2.93
C GLU A 268 -12.36 24.06 4.46
N ARG A 269 -12.10 22.94 5.14
CA ARG A 269 -11.83 22.95 6.58
C ARG A 269 -10.55 23.74 6.88
N PHE A 270 -9.48 23.53 6.11
CA PHE A 270 -8.23 24.30 6.28
C PHE A 270 -8.38 25.78 5.93
N VAL A 271 -9.21 26.12 4.93
CA VAL A 271 -9.57 27.51 4.64
C VAL A 271 -10.28 28.15 5.85
N GLN A 272 -11.22 27.45 6.48
CA GLN A 272 -11.93 27.94 7.66
C GLN A 272 -11.02 28.08 8.87
N LEU A 273 -10.16 27.09 9.12
CA LEU A 273 -9.15 27.15 10.17
C LEU A 273 -8.22 28.36 9.98
N ALA A 274 -7.72 28.58 8.76
CA ALA A 274 -6.89 29.74 8.45
C ALA A 274 -7.61 31.07 8.69
N LYS A 275 -8.92 31.16 8.41
CA LYS A 275 -9.72 32.37 8.69
C LYS A 275 -9.92 32.60 10.19
N ALA A 276 -10.13 31.54 10.96
CA ALA A 276 -10.44 31.61 12.38
C ALA A 276 -9.19 31.73 13.27
N ALA A 277 -8.05 31.24 12.80
CA ALA A 277 -6.84 31.15 13.61
C ALA A 277 -6.31 32.53 14.01
N PRO A 278 -5.86 32.71 15.27
CA PRO A 278 -5.26 33.97 15.69
C PRO A 278 -3.99 34.25 14.89
N ARG A 279 -3.58 35.52 14.83
CA ARG A 279 -2.27 35.87 14.27
C ARG A 279 -1.20 35.55 15.31
N VAL A 280 -0.44 34.48 15.07
CA VAL A 280 0.60 34.00 16.00
C VAL A 280 1.96 34.64 15.71
N ILE A 281 2.18 35.06 14.46
CA ILE A 281 3.42 35.71 14.03
C ILE A 281 3.15 37.19 13.75
N ASP A 282 3.52 38.04 14.71
CA ASP A 282 3.65 39.49 14.52
C ASP A 282 5.13 39.84 14.42
N SER A 283 5.73 39.57 13.26
CA SER A 283 7.12 39.88 12.98
C SER A 283 7.23 40.66 11.67
N LYS A 284 8.18 41.60 11.61
CA LYS A 284 8.59 42.25 10.36
C LYS A 284 9.38 41.31 9.45
N GLN A 285 9.82 40.16 9.96
CA GLN A 285 10.59 39.16 9.23
C GLN A 285 9.69 38.26 8.39
N LYS A 286 10.16 37.88 7.21
CA LYS A 286 9.54 36.82 6.41
C LYS A 286 9.83 35.47 7.07
N ILE A 287 8.79 34.66 7.22
CA ILE A 287 8.92 33.31 7.78
C ILE A 287 8.98 32.28 6.66
N ILE A 288 10.02 31.45 6.72
CA ILE A 288 10.08 30.20 5.99
C ILE A 288 9.61 29.10 6.94
N LEU A 289 8.67 28.28 6.51
CA LEU A 289 8.03 27.27 7.33
C LEU A 289 8.40 25.86 6.86
N GLY A 290 8.89 25.04 7.78
CA GLY A 290 9.00 23.59 7.62
C GLY A 290 8.16 22.88 8.68
N VAL A 291 7.31 21.94 8.26
CA VAL A 291 6.45 21.18 9.18
C VAL A 291 6.51 19.72 8.78
N ASP A 292 7.07 18.88 9.65
CA ASP A 292 7.20 17.46 9.37
C ASP A 292 7.22 16.65 10.67
N ARG A 293 6.96 15.35 10.56
CA ARG A 293 7.42 14.41 11.58
C ARG A 293 8.95 14.39 11.57
N LEU A 294 9.57 14.22 12.72
CA LEU A 294 10.99 13.92 12.79
C LEU A 294 11.21 12.53 12.17
N ASP A 295 11.55 12.49 10.89
CA ASP A 295 11.69 11.27 10.10
C ASP A 295 12.73 11.50 8.99
N TYR A 296 13.62 10.53 8.78
CA TYR A 296 14.76 10.66 7.87
C TYR A 296 14.33 10.83 6.41
N THR A 297 13.10 10.44 6.06
CA THR A 297 12.52 10.65 4.73
C THR A 297 12.27 12.12 4.41
N LYS A 298 12.19 13.00 5.43
CA LYS A 298 11.74 14.40 5.30
C LYS A 298 12.82 15.39 4.92
N GLY A 299 14.07 14.94 4.78
CA GLY A 299 15.17 15.80 4.33
C GLY A 299 15.45 16.98 5.26
N LEU A 300 15.18 16.85 6.56
CA LEU A 300 15.25 17.95 7.52
C LEU A 300 16.65 18.58 7.58
N VAL A 301 17.69 17.75 7.64
CA VAL A 301 19.09 18.20 7.64
C VAL A 301 19.44 18.90 6.32
N HIS A 302 18.95 18.40 5.18
CA HIS A 302 19.18 19.01 3.87
C HIS A 302 18.54 20.39 3.80
N ARG A 303 17.35 20.55 4.38
CA ARG A 303 16.67 21.85 4.50
C ARG A 303 17.46 22.85 5.34
N LEU A 304 18.01 22.42 6.48
CA LEU A 304 18.86 23.27 7.31
C LEU A 304 20.12 23.72 6.56
N LYS A 305 20.77 22.79 5.83
CA LYS A 305 21.94 23.09 4.99
C LYS A 305 21.61 24.07 3.87
N ALA A 306 20.48 23.89 3.18
CA ALA A 306 20.05 24.80 2.12
C ALA A 306 19.73 26.20 2.66
N PHE A 307 19.14 26.28 3.85
CA PHE A 307 18.92 27.56 4.53
C PHE A 307 20.23 28.23 4.98
N GLU A 308 21.22 27.47 5.47
CA GLU A 308 22.55 28.02 5.74
C GLU A 308 23.20 28.58 4.46
N ALA A 309 23.21 27.80 3.37
CA ALA A 309 23.77 28.22 2.09
C ALA A 309 23.07 29.47 1.53
N LEU A 310 21.76 29.62 1.74
CA LEU A 310 21.02 30.85 1.42
C LEU A 310 21.60 32.05 2.17
N LEU A 311 21.80 31.94 3.49
CA LEU A 311 22.31 33.06 4.31
C LEU A 311 23.75 33.43 3.94
N GLU A 312 24.56 32.47 3.48
CA GLU A 312 25.92 32.72 3.01
C GLU A 312 25.97 33.43 1.66
N LYS A 313 25.17 32.98 0.69
CA LYS A 313 25.19 33.50 -0.68
C LYS A 313 24.41 34.80 -0.84
N HIS A 314 23.35 34.95 -0.07
CA HIS A 314 22.37 36.04 -0.17
C HIS A 314 22.26 36.77 1.17
N PRO A 315 23.31 37.51 1.58
CA PRO A 315 23.37 38.16 2.89
C PRO A 315 22.30 39.24 3.08
N GLU A 316 21.62 39.68 2.01
CA GLU A 316 20.48 40.58 2.09
C GLU A 316 19.28 40.01 2.87
N HIS A 317 19.24 38.70 3.10
CA HIS A 317 18.22 38.02 3.90
C HIS A 317 18.53 37.96 5.40
N LEU A 318 19.77 38.28 5.81
CA LEU A 318 20.16 38.36 7.22
C LEU A 318 19.25 39.35 7.98
N GLU A 319 18.80 38.96 9.17
CA GLU A 319 17.84 39.70 10.01
C GLU A 319 16.45 39.94 9.42
N LYS A 320 16.20 39.55 8.17
CA LYS A 320 14.91 39.73 7.47
C LYS A 320 14.12 38.43 7.31
N VAL A 321 14.79 37.28 7.41
CA VAL A 321 14.18 35.97 7.17
C VAL A 321 14.47 35.05 8.34
N THR A 322 13.47 34.26 8.75
CA THR A 322 13.61 33.27 9.83
C THR A 322 13.01 31.95 9.38
N LEU A 323 13.75 30.85 9.54
CA LEU A 323 13.24 29.49 9.36
C LEU A 323 12.55 29.03 10.64
N LEU A 324 11.24 28.80 10.58
CA LEU A 324 10.46 28.11 11.60
C LEU A 324 10.33 26.63 11.22
N GLN A 325 11.06 25.76 11.92
CA GLN A 325 10.96 24.31 11.75
C GLN A 325 10.17 23.70 12.90
N ILE A 326 9.02 23.12 12.59
CA ILE A 326 8.21 22.31 13.51
C ILE A 326 8.50 20.84 13.22
N ALA A 327 9.04 20.12 14.20
CA ALA A 327 9.31 18.69 14.11
C ALA A 327 8.46 17.94 15.15
N VAL A 328 7.49 17.17 14.66
CA VAL A 328 6.63 16.35 15.52
C VAL A 328 7.38 15.07 15.93
N PRO A 329 7.51 14.76 17.23
CA PRO A 329 8.12 13.52 17.70
C PRO A 329 7.50 12.29 17.04
N SER A 330 8.33 11.36 16.58
CA SER A 330 7.91 10.14 15.91
C SER A 330 8.90 9.02 16.22
N ARG A 331 8.41 7.85 16.63
CA ARG A 331 9.22 6.64 16.87
C ARG A 331 10.45 6.91 17.76
N THR A 332 10.24 7.56 18.90
CA THR A 332 11.31 8.06 19.78
C THR A 332 12.19 6.96 20.37
N ASP A 333 11.72 5.72 20.37
CA ASP A 333 12.44 4.56 20.91
C ASP A 333 13.36 3.89 19.86
N VAL A 334 13.34 4.38 18.61
CA VAL A 334 14.13 3.84 17.49
C VAL A 334 15.42 4.65 17.33
N LYS A 335 16.57 3.96 17.29
CA LYS A 335 17.91 4.58 17.31
C LYS A 335 18.12 5.58 16.17
N GLU A 336 17.69 5.25 14.96
CA GLU A 336 17.84 6.10 13.78
C GLU A 336 17.09 7.44 13.91
N TYR A 337 15.99 7.46 14.67
CA TYR A 337 15.22 8.67 14.95
C TYR A 337 15.87 9.52 16.05
N GLN A 338 16.49 8.88 17.03
CA GLN A 338 17.30 9.56 18.06
C GLN A 338 18.53 10.21 17.42
N ASP A 339 19.23 9.49 16.54
CA ASP A 339 20.41 10.01 15.84
C ASP A 339 20.05 11.20 14.94
N LEU A 340 18.92 11.13 14.22
CA LEU A 340 18.41 12.26 13.44
C LEU A 340 18.05 13.46 14.33
N LYS A 341 17.51 13.24 15.53
CA LYS A 341 17.23 14.31 16.49
C LYS A 341 18.51 15.01 16.93
N GLU A 342 19.52 14.24 17.29
CA GLU A 342 20.83 14.75 17.70
C GLU A 342 21.49 15.54 16.56
N GLU A 343 21.47 15.00 15.34
CA GLU A 343 21.99 15.69 14.15
C GLU A 343 21.26 17.03 13.93
N MET A 344 19.92 17.03 13.98
CA MET A 344 19.11 18.24 13.85
C MET A 344 19.48 19.29 14.91
N ASP A 345 19.61 18.90 16.18
CA ASP A 345 19.97 19.81 17.27
C ASP A 345 21.35 20.43 17.06
N GLN A 346 22.32 19.63 16.59
CA GLN A 346 23.67 20.10 16.28
C GLN A 346 23.66 21.11 15.13
N TYR A 347 22.94 20.85 14.03
CA TYR A 347 22.85 21.79 12.91
C TYR A 347 22.13 23.09 13.30
N VAL A 348 21.01 22.99 14.03
CA VAL A 348 20.29 24.18 14.52
C VAL A 348 21.19 25.01 15.43
N GLY A 349 21.88 24.37 16.40
CA GLY A 349 22.80 25.05 17.30
C GLY A 349 23.97 25.70 16.57
N ARG A 350 24.60 24.99 15.63
CA ARG A 350 25.72 25.50 14.83
C ARG A 350 25.32 26.69 13.96
N ILE A 351 24.22 26.60 13.22
CA ILE A 351 23.75 27.68 12.33
C ILE A 351 23.32 28.89 13.16
N ASN A 352 22.53 28.69 14.23
CA ASN A 352 22.16 29.79 15.11
C ASN A 352 23.40 30.42 15.76
N GLY A 353 24.35 29.64 16.25
CA GLY A 353 25.59 30.16 16.85
C GLY A 353 26.44 31.02 15.89
N ARG A 354 26.33 30.79 14.58
CA ARG A 354 27.07 31.53 13.56
C ARG A 354 26.40 32.83 13.13
N PHE A 355 25.07 32.85 12.99
CA PHE A 355 24.35 33.97 12.36
C PHE A 355 23.45 34.76 13.31
N THR A 356 23.20 34.29 14.53
CA THR A 356 22.35 35.00 15.51
C THR A 356 22.92 36.37 15.84
N THR A 357 22.05 37.37 15.92
CA THR A 357 22.36 38.70 16.45
C THR A 357 21.47 38.99 17.67
N PRO A 358 21.70 40.05 18.45
CA PRO A 358 20.90 40.33 19.65
C PRO A 358 19.39 40.41 19.42
N ASN A 359 18.96 40.74 18.19
CA ASN A 359 17.55 40.93 17.84
C ASN A 359 17.01 39.87 16.87
N TRP A 360 17.80 38.88 16.47
CA TRP A 360 17.42 37.91 15.45
C TRP A 360 18.04 36.54 15.67
N SER A 361 17.19 35.52 15.66
CA SER A 361 17.61 34.12 15.56
C SER A 361 17.19 33.59 14.19
N PRO A 362 18.12 33.04 13.38
CA PRO A 362 17.85 32.62 12.02
C PRO A 362 16.94 31.37 11.98
N ILE A 363 17.06 30.46 12.95
CA ILE A 363 16.24 29.25 13.04
C ILE A 363 15.49 29.20 14.38
N ARG A 364 14.17 29.13 14.28
CA ARG A 364 13.26 28.77 15.37
C ARG A 364 12.85 27.32 15.20
N TYR A 365 13.28 26.47 16.15
CA TYR A 365 13.01 25.05 16.11
C TYR A 365 12.06 24.64 17.23
N ILE A 366 10.95 24.01 16.88
CA ILE A 366 9.95 23.48 17.82
C ILE A 366 9.92 21.97 17.68
N TYR A 367 10.36 21.27 18.74
CA TYR A 367 10.19 19.83 18.88
C TYR A 367 8.98 19.53 19.75
N GLY A 368 7.85 19.21 19.14
CA GLY A 368 6.60 19.00 19.85
C GLY A 368 5.38 18.93 18.94
N CYS A 369 4.22 18.73 19.55
CA CYS A 369 2.94 18.71 18.86
C CYS A 369 2.32 20.11 18.86
N ILE A 370 1.78 20.52 17.72
CA ILE A 370 1.04 21.77 17.55
C ILE A 370 -0.38 21.42 17.10
N SER A 371 -1.37 22.13 17.63
CA SER A 371 -2.77 21.90 17.23
C SER A 371 -2.98 22.27 15.75
N GLN A 372 -3.98 21.66 15.10
CA GLN A 372 -4.29 22.02 13.71
C GLN A 372 -4.68 23.50 13.55
N ASP A 373 -5.31 24.09 14.58
CA ASP A 373 -5.75 25.49 14.59
C ASP A 373 -4.54 26.43 14.60
N GLU A 374 -3.54 26.17 15.46
CA GLU A 374 -2.28 26.90 15.46
C GLU A 374 -1.49 26.67 14.17
N LEU A 375 -1.47 25.44 13.67
CA LEU A 375 -0.76 25.10 12.44
C LEU A 375 -1.32 25.84 11.22
N ALA A 376 -2.64 26.00 11.14
CA ALA A 376 -3.28 26.79 10.10
C ALA A 376 -2.85 28.26 10.14
N SER A 377 -2.58 28.83 11.33
CA SER A 377 -2.02 30.19 11.45
C SER A 377 -0.60 30.26 10.87
N PHE A 378 0.25 29.28 11.17
CA PHE A 378 1.61 29.23 10.64
C PHE A 378 1.61 29.09 9.12
N TYR A 379 0.74 28.23 8.57
CA TYR A 379 0.61 28.12 7.12
C TYR A 379 0.17 29.44 6.49
N ARG A 380 -0.91 30.06 6.99
CA ARG A 380 -1.44 31.32 6.46
C ARG A 380 -0.42 32.46 6.46
N ASP A 381 0.38 32.55 7.53
CA ASP A 381 1.27 33.71 7.76
C ASP A 381 2.69 33.49 7.23
N ALA A 382 3.06 32.27 6.81
CA ALA A 382 4.37 31.98 6.25
C ALA A 382 4.55 32.57 4.84
N ALA A 383 5.71 33.19 4.60
CA ALA A 383 6.07 33.72 3.29
C ALA A 383 6.47 32.60 2.32
N VAL A 384 7.10 31.54 2.83
CA VAL A 384 7.52 30.36 2.05
C VAL A 384 7.26 29.11 2.88
N ALA A 385 6.74 28.05 2.26
CA ALA A 385 6.75 26.71 2.84
C ALA A 385 7.79 25.84 2.14
N LEU A 386 8.66 25.17 2.91
CA LEU A 386 9.65 24.23 2.41
C LEU A 386 9.21 22.80 2.70
N VAL A 387 8.70 22.15 1.67
CA VAL A 387 8.28 20.75 1.71
C VAL A 387 9.30 19.94 0.91
N THR A 388 10.44 19.65 1.53
CA THR A 388 11.63 19.10 0.85
C THR A 388 11.99 17.67 1.27
N PRO A 389 11.06 16.69 1.27
CA PRO A 389 11.40 15.32 1.61
C PRO A 389 12.31 14.69 0.55
N LEU A 390 13.17 13.77 1.01
CA LEU A 390 14.01 12.93 0.14
C LEU A 390 13.17 11.90 -0.61
N ARG A 391 12.09 11.40 0.02
CA ARG A 391 11.08 10.56 -0.61
C ARG A 391 9.79 10.65 0.20
N ASP A 392 8.63 10.78 -0.44
CA ASP A 392 7.34 10.86 0.24
C ASP A 392 6.22 10.31 -0.66
N GLY A 393 5.27 9.58 -0.08
CA GLY A 393 4.14 9.03 -0.82
C GLY A 393 3.31 10.12 -1.49
N MET A 394 2.98 11.18 -0.74
CA MET A 394 2.20 12.32 -1.24
C MET A 394 2.67 13.64 -0.65
N ASN A 395 2.80 13.72 0.67
CA ASN A 395 2.98 14.94 1.45
C ASN A 395 1.73 15.86 1.49
N LEU A 396 0.96 15.74 2.57
CA LEU A 396 -0.25 16.55 2.79
C LEU A 396 0.05 17.97 3.29
N VAL A 397 1.20 18.20 3.93
CA VAL A 397 1.61 19.53 4.43
C VAL A 397 1.66 20.55 3.28
N ALA A 398 2.12 20.14 2.09
CA ALA A 398 2.06 20.98 0.89
C ALA A 398 0.62 21.42 0.55
N LYS A 399 -0.33 20.49 0.61
CA LYS A 399 -1.75 20.76 0.33
C LYS A 399 -2.39 21.62 1.41
N GLU A 400 -2.06 21.38 2.68
CA GLU A 400 -2.52 22.17 3.83
C GLU A 400 -2.05 23.62 3.73
N PHE A 401 -0.76 23.82 3.41
CA PHE A 401 -0.21 25.15 3.19
C PHE A 401 -0.97 25.92 2.10
N VAL A 402 -1.18 25.29 0.94
CA VAL A 402 -1.92 25.86 -0.20
C VAL A 402 -3.34 26.23 0.20
N ALA A 403 -4.05 25.37 0.92
CA ALA A 403 -5.42 25.66 1.38
C ALA A 403 -5.47 26.88 2.30
N CYS A 404 -4.47 27.05 3.17
CA CYS A 404 -4.38 28.15 4.12
C CYS A 404 -3.89 29.49 3.52
N GLN A 405 -3.42 29.53 2.25
CA GLN A 405 -2.98 30.78 1.60
C GLN A 405 -4.17 31.66 1.18
N ILE A 406 -4.82 32.26 2.17
CA ILE A 406 -5.97 33.16 2.00
C ILE A 406 -5.59 34.64 1.99
N ASN A 407 -4.36 34.98 2.39
CA ASN A 407 -3.84 36.35 2.43
C ASN A 407 -3.41 36.84 1.04
N SER A 408 -3.34 38.15 0.87
CA SER A 408 -2.74 38.80 -0.30
C SER A 408 -1.59 39.72 0.15
N PRO A 409 -0.38 39.57 -0.39
CA PRO A 409 0.06 38.50 -1.30
C PRO A 409 0.12 37.12 -0.62
N PRO A 410 -0.14 36.01 -1.34
CA PRO A 410 0.00 34.66 -0.79
C PRO A 410 1.47 34.24 -0.68
N GLY A 411 1.79 33.33 0.23
CA GLY A 411 3.09 32.67 0.33
C GLY A 411 3.46 31.82 -0.89
N VAL A 412 4.71 31.34 -0.93
CA VAL A 412 5.24 30.48 -2.00
C VAL A 412 5.45 29.07 -1.48
N LEU A 413 5.00 28.07 -2.25
CA LEU A 413 5.30 26.67 -1.96
C LEU A 413 6.57 26.25 -2.70
N VAL A 414 7.54 25.71 -1.97
CA VAL A 414 8.69 24.97 -2.51
C VAL A 414 8.50 23.50 -2.16
N VAL A 415 8.55 22.62 -3.17
CA VAL A 415 8.27 21.19 -3.01
C VAL A 415 9.35 20.33 -3.66
N SER A 416 9.68 19.22 -3.01
CA SER A 416 10.57 18.20 -3.57
C SER A 416 9.92 17.48 -4.74
N PRO A 417 10.64 17.20 -5.85
CA PRO A 417 10.14 16.31 -6.89
C PRO A 417 9.92 14.88 -6.38
N PHE A 418 10.54 14.49 -5.26
CA PHE A 418 10.44 13.14 -4.71
C PHE A 418 9.24 12.93 -3.76
N ALA A 419 8.30 13.88 -3.73
CA ALA A 419 7.01 13.74 -3.08
C ALA A 419 5.91 13.59 -4.15
N GLY A 420 4.88 12.77 -3.88
CA GLY A 420 3.74 12.69 -4.80
C GLY A 420 3.07 14.05 -5.08
N ALA A 421 3.12 15.00 -4.15
CA ALA A 421 2.69 16.38 -4.39
C ALA A 421 3.61 17.12 -5.38
N GLY A 422 4.92 16.88 -5.36
CA GLY A 422 5.87 17.50 -6.29
C GLY A 422 5.62 17.11 -7.75
N GLU A 423 5.19 15.86 -7.99
CA GLU A 423 4.81 15.37 -9.31
C GLU A 423 3.50 15.98 -9.84
N MET A 424 2.65 16.56 -8.97
CA MET A 424 1.33 17.09 -9.38
C MET A 424 1.20 18.60 -9.27
N MET A 425 1.98 19.25 -8.41
CA MET A 425 1.90 20.67 -8.10
C MET A 425 2.90 21.49 -8.92
N HIS A 426 2.85 21.39 -10.25
CA HIS A 426 3.84 22.03 -11.15
C HIS A 426 3.92 23.57 -11.04
N GLU A 427 2.91 24.21 -10.46
CA GLU A 427 2.91 25.65 -10.21
C GLU A 427 3.73 26.04 -8.97
N ALA A 428 4.06 25.09 -8.10
CA ALA A 428 5.03 25.28 -7.01
C ALA A 428 6.46 25.40 -7.57
N LEU A 429 7.39 25.88 -6.73
CA LEU A 429 8.80 25.82 -7.07
C LEU A 429 9.35 24.42 -6.72
N ILE A 430 9.80 23.69 -7.73
CA ILE A 430 10.42 22.37 -7.53
C ILE A 430 11.86 22.56 -7.06
N SER A 431 12.25 21.85 -6.00
CA SER A 431 13.61 21.88 -5.45
C SER A 431 14.11 20.48 -5.16
N ASN A 432 15.18 20.07 -5.83
CA ASN A 432 15.88 18.82 -5.51
C ASN A 432 16.59 18.97 -4.15
N PRO A 433 16.20 18.25 -3.08
CA PRO A 433 16.81 18.37 -1.76
C PRO A 433 18.27 17.89 -1.70
N TYR A 434 18.74 17.10 -2.68
CA TYR A 434 20.13 16.64 -2.73
C TYR A 434 21.09 17.71 -3.26
N GLU A 435 20.59 18.72 -3.96
CA GLU A 435 21.38 19.82 -4.50
C GLU A 435 21.28 21.05 -3.58
N ILE A 436 22.03 21.03 -2.47
CA ILE A 436 21.95 22.05 -1.41
C ILE A 436 22.10 23.47 -1.96
N ASP A 437 23.07 23.67 -2.86
CA ASP A 437 23.34 24.97 -3.46
C ASP A 437 22.21 25.45 -4.37
N ALA A 438 21.63 24.56 -5.17
CA ALA A 438 20.50 24.89 -6.03
C ALA A 438 19.22 25.12 -5.21
N ALA A 439 19.01 24.35 -4.14
CA ALA A 439 17.92 24.54 -3.21
C ALA A 439 17.98 25.93 -2.56
N ALA A 440 19.17 26.42 -2.19
CA ALA A 440 19.35 27.79 -1.71
C ALA A 440 18.89 28.85 -2.72
N GLU A 441 19.22 28.68 -4.01
CA GLU A 441 18.77 29.58 -5.08
C GLU A 441 17.24 29.53 -5.29
N VAL A 442 16.63 28.35 -5.17
CA VAL A 442 15.17 28.20 -5.22
C VAL A 442 14.50 28.92 -4.04
N ILE A 443 15.08 28.81 -2.84
CA ILE A 443 14.59 29.54 -1.65
C ILE A 443 14.75 31.05 -1.84
N HIS A 444 15.89 31.52 -2.37
CA HIS A 444 16.11 32.92 -2.70
C HIS A 444 15.01 33.40 -3.66
N ARG A 445 14.77 32.67 -4.76
CA ARG A 445 13.71 32.98 -5.73
C ARG A 445 12.33 33.02 -5.06
N ALA A 446 12.01 32.10 -4.15
CA ALA A 446 10.74 32.09 -3.43
C ALA A 446 10.55 33.37 -2.60
N LEU A 447 11.62 33.86 -1.95
CA LEU A 447 11.60 35.06 -1.12
C LEU A 447 11.51 36.36 -1.92
N THR A 448 12.07 36.39 -3.13
CA THR A 448 12.14 37.56 -4.02
C THR A 448 11.09 37.55 -5.14
N MET A 449 10.25 36.51 -5.20
CA MET A 449 9.20 36.37 -6.22
C MET A 449 8.23 37.57 -6.23
N PRO A 450 7.99 38.19 -7.41
CA PRO A 450 7.00 39.24 -7.58
C PRO A 450 5.58 38.82 -7.15
N GLU A 451 4.80 39.77 -6.63
CA GLU A 451 3.45 39.50 -6.08
C GLU A 451 2.47 38.95 -7.12
N ASP A 452 2.54 39.41 -8.36
CA ASP A 452 1.74 38.94 -9.49
C ASP A 452 2.04 37.47 -9.81
N GLU A 453 3.32 37.08 -9.87
CA GLU A 453 3.71 35.67 -10.05
C GLU A 453 3.24 34.79 -8.88
N ARG A 454 3.42 35.25 -7.64
CA ARG A 454 2.98 34.54 -6.42
C ARG A 454 1.48 34.27 -6.45
N THR A 455 0.71 35.30 -6.77
CA THR A 455 -0.75 35.25 -6.84
C THR A 455 -1.21 34.30 -7.94
N LEU A 456 -0.60 34.38 -9.12
CA LEU A 456 -0.92 33.49 -10.24
C LEU A 456 -0.69 32.02 -9.87
N ARG A 457 0.51 31.67 -9.37
CA ARG A 457 0.86 30.31 -8.97
C ARG A 457 -0.08 29.77 -7.90
N MET A 458 -0.30 30.54 -6.83
CA MET A 458 -1.14 30.09 -5.72
C MET A 458 -2.60 29.93 -6.13
N ASN A 459 -3.12 30.78 -7.02
CA ASN A 459 -4.49 30.65 -7.52
C ASN A 459 -4.71 29.32 -8.27
N TYR A 460 -3.75 28.90 -9.10
CA TYR A 460 -3.83 27.60 -9.77
C TYR A 460 -3.74 26.43 -8.78
N LEU A 461 -2.78 26.46 -7.86
CA LEU A 461 -2.65 25.46 -6.80
C LEU A 461 -3.96 25.32 -6.00
N ARG A 462 -4.49 26.44 -5.51
CA ARG A 462 -5.72 26.48 -4.71
C ARG A 462 -6.94 26.02 -5.49
N LYS A 463 -7.07 26.40 -6.77
CA LYS A 463 -8.16 25.95 -7.63
C LYS A 463 -8.16 24.43 -7.78
N ARG A 464 -7.00 23.82 -8.04
CA ARG A 464 -6.88 22.35 -8.15
C ARG A 464 -7.19 21.65 -6.83
N GLU A 465 -6.57 22.07 -5.73
CA GLU A 465 -6.75 21.41 -4.42
C GLU A 465 -8.17 21.58 -3.85
N LYS A 466 -8.90 22.63 -4.26
CA LYS A 466 -10.31 22.78 -3.93
C LYS A 466 -11.20 21.75 -4.63
N VAL A 467 -10.89 21.41 -5.89
CA VAL A 467 -11.66 20.45 -6.69
C VAL A 467 -11.29 19.01 -6.32
N HIS A 468 -9.99 18.73 -6.22
CA HIS A 468 -9.44 17.42 -5.89
C HIS A 468 -9.20 17.29 -4.38
N ASP A 469 -10.26 17.50 -3.59
CA ASP A 469 -10.22 17.37 -2.13
C ASP A 469 -10.23 15.90 -1.67
N VAL A 470 -10.15 15.70 -0.36
CA VAL A 470 -10.18 14.34 0.23
C VAL A 470 -11.46 13.56 -0.12
N ASN A 471 -12.59 14.25 -0.31
CA ASN A 471 -13.84 13.62 -0.72
C ASN A 471 -13.80 13.20 -2.19
N TYR A 472 -13.13 13.96 -3.06
CA TYR A 472 -12.88 13.59 -4.45
C TYR A 472 -12.03 12.32 -4.52
N TRP A 473 -10.95 12.21 -3.73
CA TRP A 473 -10.14 10.99 -3.63
C TRP A 473 -10.99 9.77 -3.28
N MET A 474 -11.81 9.89 -2.23
CA MET A 474 -12.68 8.83 -1.78
C MET A 474 -13.73 8.44 -2.85
N ARG A 475 -14.42 9.42 -3.45
CA ARG A 475 -15.37 9.15 -4.54
C ARG A 475 -14.69 8.48 -5.73
N SER A 476 -13.47 8.89 -6.06
CA SER A 476 -12.69 8.30 -7.15
C SER A 476 -12.34 6.84 -6.86
N PHE A 477 -11.93 6.53 -5.63
CA PHE A 477 -11.69 5.14 -5.22
C PHE A 477 -12.96 4.28 -5.30
N LEU A 478 -14.07 4.76 -4.74
CA LEU A 478 -15.35 4.03 -4.76
C LEU A 478 -15.93 3.89 -6.18
N LYS A 479 -15.80 4.92 -7.03
CA LYS A 479 -16.15 4.85 -8.46
C LYS A 479 -15.29 3.81 -9.17
N ALA A 480 -13.97 3.83 -8.95
CA ALA A 480 -13.06 2.85 -9.52
C ALA A 480 -13.37 1.42 -9.04
N MET A 481 -13.83 1.23 -7.80
CA MET A 481 -14.31 -0.06 -7.30
C MET A 481 -15.67 -0.51 -7.89
N GLY A 482 -16.37 0.38 -8.59
CA GLY A 482 -17.73 0.16 -9.06
C GLY A 482 -18.74 0.05 -7.91
N THR A 483 -18.49 0.75 -6.80
CA THR A 483 -19.41 0.86 -5.65
C THR A 483 -20.17 2.18 -5.62
N LEU A 484 -19.79 3.13 -6.49
CA LEU A 484 -20.59 4.30 -6.84
C LEU A 484 -21.04 4.17 -8.30
N ILE A 485 -22.35 4.10 -8.53
CA ILE A 485 -22.95 4.17 -9.86
C ILE A 485 -23.21 5.65 -10.16
N THR A 486 -22.57 6.20 -11.19
CA THR A 486 -22.91 7.52 -11.75
C THR A 486 -23.64 7.29 -13.08
N GLU A 487 -24.67 8.09 -13.35
CA GLU A 487 -25.43 8.06 -14.62
C GLU A 487 -24.57 8.49 -15.83
N ASP A 488 -23.42 9.11 -15.57
CA ASP A 488 -22.45 9.52 -16.60
C ASP A 488 -21.58 8.34 -17.04
N GLY A 489 -21.86 7.84 -18.24
CA GLY A 489 -21.10 6.81 -18.95
C GLY A 489 -19.76 7.32 -19.51
N ASP A 490 -18.85 7.76 -18.65
CA ASP A 490 -17.51 8.19 -19.03
C ASP A 490 -16.47 7.07 -18.95
N ASP A 491 -15.56 7.08 -19.93
CA ASP A 491 -14.50 6.12 -20.26
C ASP A 491 -14.06 5.21 -19.11
N VAL A 492 -14.68 4.04 -19.07
CA VAL A 492 -14.26 2.95 -18.20
C VAL A 492 -13.02 2.34 -18.85
N LEU A 493 -11.83 2.73 -18.40
CA LEU A 493 -10.61 1.95 -18.64
C LEU A 493 -10.95 0.46 -18.48
N PRO A 494 -10.53 -0.42 -19.40
CA PRO A 494 -10.89 -1.83 -19.36
C PRO A 494 -10.77 -2.40 -17.95
N THR A 495 -11.86 -3.00 -17.46
CA THR A 495 -11.92 -3.56 -16.10
C THR A 495 -11.43 -4.99 -16.04
N THR A 496 -11.32 -5.64 -17.20
CA THR A 496 -10.89 -7.02 -17.36
C THR A 496 -9.79 -7.08 -18.40
N MET A 497 -8.79 -7.91 -18.14
CA MET A 497 -7.84 -8.26 -19.19
C MET A 497 -8.55 -9.04 -20.28
N GLN A 498 -8.21 -8.72 -21.53
CA GLN A 498 -8.71 -9.47 -22.66
C GLN A 498 -8.05 -10.85 -22.70
N PRO A 499 -8.75 -11.91 -23.16
CA PRO A 499 -8.13 -13.21 -23.39
C PRO A 499 -6.94 -13.08 -24.34
N VAL A 500 -5.92 -13.92 -24.14
CA VAL A 500 -4.78 -14.01 -25.08
C VAL A 500 -5.33 -14.49 -26.42
N THR A 501 -4.98 -13.78 -27.48
CA THR A 501 -5.33 -14.16 -28.86
C THR A 501 -4.22 -15.00 -29.49
N LEU A 502 -4.52 -15.67 -30.61
CA LEU A 502 -3.49 -16.37 -31.39
C LEU A 502 -2.40 -15.40 -31.87
N GLU A 503 -2.74 -14.16 -32.20
CA GLU A 503 -1.77 -13.14 -32.60
C GLU A 503 -0.82 -12.77 -31.46
N ASP A 504 -1.31 -12.67 -30.22
CA ASP A 504 -0.47 -12.45 -29.04
C ASP A 504 0.50 -13.61 -28.83
N PHE A 505 0.03 -14.84 -29.03
CA PHE A 505 0.86 -16.05 -28.99
C PHE A 505 1.93 -16.03 -30.08
N ASP A 506 1.56 -15.69 -31.31
CA ASP A 506 2.50 -15.61 -32.43
C ASP A 506 3.57 -14.55 -32.16
N GLU A 507 3.19 -13.35 -31.71
CA GLU A 507 4.16 -12.29 -31.40
C GLU A 507 5.09 -12.69 -30.24
N TYR A 508 4.55 -13.32 -29.20
CA TYR A 508 5.34 -13.75 -28.05
C TYR A 508 6.26 -14.93 -28.39
N LEU A 509 5.70 -16.02 -28.91
CA LEU A 509 6.43 -17.27 -29.18
C LEU A 509 7.46 -17.09 -30.29
N THR A 510 7.19 -16.31 -31.33
CA THR A 510 8.16 -16.12 -32.44
C THR A 510 9.47 -15.47 -31.97
N LYS A 511 9.46 -14.76 -30.83
CA LYS A 511 10.69 -14.20 -30.21
C LYS A 511 11.58 -15.27 -29.57
N TYR A 512 11.04 -16.43 -29.23
CA TYR A 512 11.73 -17.50 -28.49
C TYR A 512 11.82 -18.83 -29.25
N ILE A 513 10.82 -19.13 -30.10
CA ILE A 513 10.70 -20.34 -30.89
C ILE A 513 10.90 -19.96 -32.36
N GLY A 514 12.13 -20.10 -32.84
CA GLY A 514 12.43 -19.99 -34.27
C GLY A 514 12.16 -21.30 -35.02
N ASN A 515 12.39 -21.30 -36.34
CA ASN A 515 12.09 -22.44 -37.23
C ASN A 515 12.90 -23.73 -36.98
N THR A 516 13.89 -23.72 -36.07
CA THR A 516 14.82 -24.85 -35.84
C THR A 516 15.00 -25.19 -34.35
N SER A 517 14.12 -24.72 -33.47
CA SER A 517 14.26 -24.97 -32.04
C SER A 517 13.68 -26.33 -31.64
N LYS A 518 14.44 -27.13 -30.90
CA LYS A 518 13.88 -28.27 -30.15
C LYS A 518 13.01 -27.75 -29.02
N LEU A 519 11.75 -28.16 -29.00
CA LEU A 519 10.75 -27.72 -28.05
C LEU A 519 10.49 -28.82 -27.03
N ALA A 520 10.51 -28.48 -25.74
CA ALA A 520 10.01 -29.34 -24.67
C ALA A 520 8.70 -28.77 -24.13
N LEU A 521 7.62 -29.55 -24.20
CA LEU A 521 6.30 -29.22 -23.66
C LEU A 521 6.06 -30.04 -22.40
N LEU A 522 5.96 -29.36 -21.25
CA LEU A 522 5.67 -29.95 -19.95
C LEU A 522 4.24 -29.56 -19.58
N LEU A 523 3.31 -30.51 -19.65
CA LEU A 523 1.87 -30.24 -19.59
C LEU A 523 1.26 -30.94 -18.39
N ASP A 524 0.50 -30.22 -17.57
CA ASP A 524 -0.33 -30.84 -16.55
C ASP A 524 -1.53 -31.55 -17.21
N TYR A 525 -2.11 -32.57 -16.56
CA TYR A 525 -3.31 -33.23 -17.09
C TYR A 525 -4.59 -32.48 -16.69
N ASP A 526 -4.86 -32.41 -15.39
CA ASP A 526 -6.11 -31.86 -14.86
C ASP A 526 -6.11 -30.33 -14.92
N GLY A 527 -7.13 -29.73 -15.53
CA GLY A 527 -7.24 -28.29 -15.70
C GLY A 527 -6.38 -27.67 -16.81
N THR A 528 -5.44 -28.43 -17.39
CA THR A 528 -4.64 -28.00 -18.55
C THR A 528 -5.04 -28.76 -19.82
N LEU A 529 -4.89 -30.08 -19.84
CA LEU A 529 -5.25 -30.91 -21.00
C LEU A 529 -6.71 -31.37 -20.97
N ALA A 530 -7.21 -31.71 -19.78
CA ALA A 530 -8.60 -32.07 -19.54
C ALA A 530 -9.28 -31.01 -18.66
N PRO A 531 -10.52 -30.56 -18.96
CA PRO A 531 -11.25 -29.66 -18.08
C PRO A 531 -11.41 -30.24 -16.67
N ILE A 532 -11.36 -29.38 -15.64
CA ILE A 532 -11.56 -29.82 -14.25
C ILE A 532 -12.95 -30.42 -14.10
N ALA A 533 -13.01 -31.66 -13.61
CA ALA A 533 -14.25 -32.38 -13.36
C ALA A 533 -14.52 -32.53 -11.85
N PRO A 534 -15.79 -32.64 -11.41
CA PRO A 534 -16.14 -32.80 -9.99
C PRO A 534 -15.57 -34.07 -9.35
N HIS A 535 -15.29 -35.10 -10.16
CA HIS A 535 -14.65 -36.34 -9.73
C HIS A 535 -13.47 -36.65 -10.67
N PRO A 536 -12.30 -37.09 -10.15
CA PRO A 536 -11.12 -37.35 -10.97
C PRO A 536 -11.37 -38.32 -12.14
N ASP A 537 -12.19 -39.35 -11.93
CA ASP A 537 -12.49 -40.34 -12.98
C ASP A 537 -13.35 -39.80 -14.13
N MET A 538 -13.93 -38.60 -13.96
CA MET A 538 -14.76 -37.94 -14.96
C MET A 538 -13.97 -36.96 -15.85
N ALA A 539 -12.68 -36.77 -15.60
CA ALA A 539 -11.83 -35.90 -16.40
C ALA A 539 -11.49 -36.57 -17.74
N VAL A 540 -12.07 -36.09 -18.84
CA VAL A 540 -11.86 -36.64 -20.18
C VAL A 540 -11.04 -35.68 -21.02
N LEU A 541 -9.98 -36.18 -21.65
CA LEU A 541 -9.20 -35.44 -22.63
C LEU A 541 -10.06 -35.15 -23.88
N PRO A 542 -10.30 -33.88 -24.25
CA PRO A 542 -11.05 -33.56 -25.45
C PRO A 542 -10.37 -34.11 -26.71
N GLU A 543 -11.15 -34.60 -27.65
CA GLU A 543 -10.66 -35.25 -28.88
C GLU A 543 -9.79 -34.30 -29.73
N GLU A 544 -10.11 -33.01 -29.76
CA GLU A 544 -9.32 -31.98 -30.45
C GLU A 544 -7.93 -31.79 -29.81
N THR A 545 -7.87 -31.76 -28.48
CA THR A 545 -6.63 -31.72 -27.71
C THR A 545 -5.78 -32.96 -27.98
N LYS A 546 -6.42 -34.14 -27.94
CA LYS A 546 -5.76 -35.42 -28.22
C LYS A 546 -5.12 -35.45 -29.61
N ARG A 547 -5.86 -35.03 -30.64
CA ARG A 547 -5.33 -34.94 -32.03
C ARG A 547 -4.17 -33.96 -32.15
N THR A 548 -4.23 -32.86 -31.42
CA THR A 548 -3.15 -31.86 -31.42
C THR A 548 -1.89 -32.41 -30.77
N LEU A 549 -2.01 -33.07 -29.61
CA LEU A 549 -0.90 -33.75 -28.95
C LEU A 549 -0.30 -34.84 -29.83
N GLN A 550 -1.12 -35.65 -30.50
CA GLN A 550 -0.64 -36.66 -31.46
C GLN A 550 0.12 -36.05 -32.63
N ARG A 551 -0.35 -34.92 -33.18
CA ARG A 551 0.37 -34.21 -34.25
C ARG A 551 1.73 -33.71 -33.77
N LEU A 552 1.79 -33.15 -32.57
CA LEU A 552 3.03 -32.64 -31.97
C LEU A 552 3.99 -33.78 -31.61
N ALA A 553 3.50 -34.90 -31.09
CA ALA A 553 4.30 -36.08 -30.75
C ALA A 553 5.03 -36.69 -31.96
N ASN A 554 4.48 -36.51 -33.16
CA ASN A 554 5.09 -36.97 -34.41
C ASN A 554 6.17 -36.02 -34.96
N LEU A 555 6.40 -34.87 -34.32
CA LEU A 555 7.48 -33.95 -34.70
C LEU A 555 8.77 -34.32 -33.96
N SER A 556 9.84 -34.60 -34.70
CA SER A 556 11.13 -35.05 -34.13
C SER A 556 11.80 -34.04 -33.20
N ASP A 557 11.45 -32.76 -33.36
CA ASP A 557 11.99 -31.66 -32.56
C ASP A 557 11.06 -31.25 -31.41
N VAL A 558 9.96 -31.97 -31.17
CA VAL A 558 9.04 -31.70 -30.06
C VAL A 558 9.02 -32.87 -29.08
N HIS A 559 9.43 -32.61 -27.85
CA HIS A 559 9.37 -33.55 -26.74
C HIS A 559 8.22 -33.17 -25.82
N ILE A 560 7.26 -34.07 -25.61
CA ILE A 560 6.11 -33.82 -24.76
C ILE A 560 6.19 -34.70 -23.53
N SER A 561 6.02 -34.08 -22.36
CA SER A 561 5.86 -34.74 -21.08
C SER A 561 4.54 -34.34 -20.44
N ILE A 562 3.75 -35.32 -20.04
CA ILE A 562 2.52 -35.10 -19.28
C ILE A 562 2.80 -35.38 -17.82
N ILE A 563 2.53 -34.40 -16.97
CA ILE A 563 2.75 -34.43 -15.54
C ILE A 563 1.39 -34.46 -14.86
N SER A 564 1.21 -35.29 -13.84
CA SER A 564 -0.03 -35.35 -13.08
C SER A 564 0.23 -35.78 -11.64
N GLY A 565 -0.67 -35.38 -10.74
CA GLY A 565 -0.74 -35.94 -9.39
C GLY A 565 -1.25 -37.39 -9.36
N ARG A 566 -1.80 -37.89 -10.47
CA ARG A 566 -2.33 -39.27 -10.59
C ARG A 566 -1.22 -40.31 -10.73
N ASN A 567 -1.56 -41.57 -10.50
CA ASN A 567 -0.68 -42.68 -10.85
C ASN A 567 -0.30 -42.62 -12.35
N VAL A 568 0.96 -42.97 -12.67
CA VAL A 568 1.50 -42.86 -14.04
C VAL A 568 0.73 -43.70 -15.06
N HIS A 569 0.23 -44.88 -14.69
CA HIS A 569 -0.55 -45.75 -15.58
C HIS A 569 -1.95 -45.16 -15.81
N ASN A 570 -2.56 -44.58 -14.77
CA ASN A 570 -3.86 -43.94 -14.88
C ASN A 570 -3.82 -42.77 -15.88
N VAL A 571 -2.85 -41.86 -15.75
CA VAL A 571 -2.73 -40.75 -16.71
C VAL A 571 -2.35 -41.23 -18.12
N MET A 572 -1.55 -42.29 -18.24
CA MET A 572 -1.25 -42.92 -19.53
C MET A 572 -2.50 -43.43 -20.24
N GLU A 573 -3.37 -44.15 -19.53
CA GLU A 573 -4.63 -44.67 -20.08
C GLU A 573 -5.59 -43.53 -20.46
N MET A 574 -5.70 -42.51 -19.61
CA MET A 574 -6.58 -41.37 -19.85
C MET A 574 -6.16 -40.54 -21.07
N VAL A 575 -4.86 -40.34 -21.28
CA VAL A 575 -4.35 -39.64 -22.46
C VAL A 575 -4.39 -40.54 -23.70
N GLY A 576 -3.90 -41.77 -23.57
CA GLY A 576 -3.90 -42.78 -24.63
C GLY A 576 -3.13 -42.34 -25.89
N ILE A 577 -1.93 -41.75 -25.70
CA ILE A 577 -1.02 -41.36 -26.79
C ILE A 577 0.35 -42.00 -26.52
N GLU A 578 0.84 -42.78 -27.48
CA GLU A 578 2.18 -43.36 -27.42
C GLU A 578 3.26 -42.33 -27.79
N GLY A 579 4.51 -42.56 -27.38
CA GLY A 579 5.63 -41.69 -27.73
C GLY A 579 5.78 -40.44 -26.84
N LEU A 580 4.99 -40.32 -25.76
CA LEU A 580 5.12 -39.24 -24.77
C LEU A 580 5.86 -39.71 -23.53
N THR A 581 6.43 -38.77 -22.78
CA THR A 581 6.86 -39.03 -21.40
C THR A 581 5.68 -38.81 -20.46
N TYR A 582 5.46 -39.73 -19.51
CA TYR A 582 4.41 -39.62 -18.51
C TYR A 582 5.02 -39.58 -17.13
N ALA A 583 4.66 -38.58 -16.33
CA ALA A 583 5.09 -38.38 -14.96
C ALA A 583 3.87 -38.43 -14.04
N GLY A 584 3.73 -39.49 -13.25
CA GLY A 584 2.69 -39.66 -12.25
C GLY A 584 3.16 -39.30 -10.85
N ASN A 585 2.22 -39.17 -9.92
CA ASN A 585 2.44 -38.84 -8.51
C ASN A 585 3.34 -37.60 -8.35
N HIS A 586 3.06 -36.55 -9.13
CA HIS A 586 3.85 -35.31 -9.19
C HIS A 586 5.33 -35.53 -9.57
N GLY A 587 5.63 -36.55 -10.38
CA GLY A 587 6.98 -36.86 -10.87
C GLY A 587 7.75 -37.87 -10.02
N LEU A 588 7.11 -38.50 -9.02
CA LEU A 588 7.70 -39.62 -8.31
C LEU A 588 7.82 -40.88 -9.18
N GLU A 589 7.03 -40.97 -10.25
CA GLU A 589 7.12 -42.03 -11.24
C GLU A 589 7.13 -41.43 -12.64
N ILE A 590 8.11 -41.81 -13.47
CA ILE A 590 8.24 -41.30 -14.83
C ILE A 590 8.45 -42.48 -15.78
N ILE A 591 7.69 -42.53 -16.86
CA ILE A 591 7.83 -43.48 -17.96
C ILE A 591 8.18 -42.69 -19.23
N HIS A 592 9.29 -43.04 -19.85
CA HIS A 592 9.75 -42.42 -21.09
C HIS A 592 9.25 -43.18 -22.34
N PRO A 593 9.28 -42.55 -23.53
CA PRO A 593 8.86 -43.18 -24.78
C PRO A 593 9.61 -44.47 -25.15
N ASP A 594 10.86 -44.60 -24.70
CA ASP A 594 11.70 -45.79 -24.93
C ASP A 594 11.40 -46.94 -23.94
N GLY A 595 10.41 -46.75 -23.05
CA GLY A 595 10.03 -47.69 -22.02
C GLY A 595 10.89 -47.62 -20.76
N SER A 596 11.89 -46.73 -20.70
CA SER A 596 12.65 -46.53 -19.47
C SER A 596 11.77 -45.91 -18.39
N ARG A 597 11.92 -46.39 -17.15
CA ARG A 597 11.14 -45.96 -16.00
C ARG A 597 12.05 -45.42 -14.91
N PHE A 598 11.67 -44.28 -14.35
CA PHE A 598 12.20 -43.74 -13.12
C PHE A 598 11.13 -43.86 -12.03
N VAL A 599 11.53 -44.31 -10.84
CA VAL A 599 10.72 -44.28 -9.63
C VAL A 599 11.58 -43.66 -8.55
N HIS A 600 11.10 -42.61 -7.92
CA HIS A 600 11.82 -41.95 -6.84
C HIS A 600 12.05 -42.95 -5.70
N PRO A 601 13.29 -43.13 -5.23
CA PRO A 601 13.57 -44.04 -4.13
C PRO A 601 12.83 -43.57 -2.88
N ILE A 602 12.06 -44.47 -2.25
CA ILE A 602 11.47 -44.21 -0.94
C ILE A 602 12.63 -44.06 0.06
N PRO A 603 12.63 -43.04 0.94
CA PRO A 603 13.66 -42.95 1.96
C PRO A 603 13.60 -44.20 2.85
N VAL A 604 14.73 -44.88 3.00
CA VAL A 604 14.86 -46.20 3.69
C VAL A 604 14.22 -46.21 5.08
N GLU A 605 14.21 -45.06 5.76
CA GLU A 605 13.62 -44.86 7.08
C GLU A 605 12.07 -44.98 7.13
N PHE A 606 11.37 -44.89 6.00
CA PHE A 606 9.91 -44.97 5.92
C PHE A 606 9.39 -46.30 5.36
N ASP A 607 10.26 -47.18 4.84
CA ASP A 607 9.86 -48.39 4.12
C ASP A 607 9.03 -49.36 5.01
N SER A 608 9.42 -49.50 6.27
CA SER A 608 8.68 -50.29 7.26
C SER A 608 7.33 -49.67 7.62
N LYS A 609 7.28 -48.35 7.83
CA LYS A 609 6.05 -47.62 8.16
C LYS A 609 5.03 -47.67 7.02
N VAL A 610 5.48 -47.54 5.78
CA VAL A 610 4.62 -47.65 4.59
C VAL A 610 4.07 -49.08 4.47
N SER A 611 4.90 -50.09 4.69
CA SER A 611 4.46 -51.50 4.69
C SER A 611 3.42 -51.79 5.76
N ASP A 612 3.62 -51.28 6.98
CA ASP A 612 2.66 -51.44 8.08
C ASP A 612 1.34 -50.72 7.79
N LEU A 613 1.40 -49.52 7.22
CA LEU A 613 0.22 -48.76 6.82
C LEU A 613 -0.56 -49.47 5.71
N LEU A 614 0.12 -49.98 4.67
CA LEU A 614 -0.47 -50.76 3.59
C LEU A 614 -1.23 -51.97 4.11
N LYS A 615 -0.60 -52.70 5.05
CA LYS A 615 -1.21 -53.86 5.70
C LYS A 615 -2.47 -53.49 6.49
N THR A 616 -2.39 -52.39 7.24
CA THR A 616 -3.53 -51.86 8.01
C THR A 616 -4.70 -51.46 7.09
N LEU A 617 -4.41 -50.82 5.95
CA LEU A 617 -5.43 -50.39 4.99
C LEU A 617 -6.09 -51.60 4.29
N GLN A 618 -5.32 -52.64 3.96
CA GLN A 618 -5.85 -53.89 3.40
C GLN A 618 -6.72 -54.64 4.42
N GLU A 619 -6.33 -54.68 5.69
CA GLU A 619 -7.13 -55.27 6.77
C GLU A 619 -8.45 -54.52 6.99
N GLN A 620 -8.50 -53.23 6.66
CA GLN A 620 -9.71 -52.40 6.69
C GLN A 620 -10.55 -52.47 5.40
N GLY A 621 -10.19 -53.35 4.45
CA GLY A 621 -10.99 -53.62 3.26
C GLY A 621 -10.78 -52.65 2.09
N TRP A 622 -9.72 -51.85 2.10
CA TRP A 622 -9.37 -50.98 0.98
C TRP A 622 -8.58 -51.77 -0.07
N SER A 623 -9.13 -51.92 -1.29
CA SER A 623 -8.36 -52.48 -2.41
C SER A 623 -7.48 -51.39 -3.01
N LEU A 624 -6.16 -51.56 -2.90
CA LEU A 624 -5.20 -50.75 -3.63
C LEU A 624 -5.07 -51.34 -5.04
N GLY A 625 -5.61 -50.62 -6.02
CA GLY A 625 -5.43 -50.87 -7.46
C GLY A 625 -4.13 -50.30 -7.98
#